data_AF-S7VWA1-F1
#
_entry.id   AF-S7VWA1-F1
#
_cell.length_a   1.000
_cell.length_b   1.000
_cell.length_c   1.000
_cell.angle_alpha   90.00
_cell.angle_beta   90.00
_cell.angle_gamma   90.00
#
_symmetry.space_group_name_H-M   'P 1'
#
loop_
_entity.id
_entity.type
_entity.pdbx_description
1 polymer ?
#
loop_
_entity_poly.entity_id
_entity_poly.type
_entity_poly.pdbx_seq_one_letter_code
_entity_poly.pdbx_strand_id
1 'polypeptide(L)'
;MKNIPEGDVILSQYDVDKISVLDTLEIGKGGTFSHELTVDNPNFYDLDLFGEKTIRLALFEEDVEIKYDFESEKLDVTGSKDSELLFNIDELTVKYQEETNELNSAFYEAMTAKDQDKVQEIREQAMVMGMNHAENVKDIISKRKEVLLHWQD
;
A
#
# COMPACT_ATOMS: atom_id res chain seq x y z
N MET A 1 17.46 -6.64 -5.37
CA MET A 1 16.55 -5.98 -6.33
C MET A 1 16.98 -6.31 -7.76
N LYS A 2 16.17 -6.01 -8.79
CA LYS A 2 16.56 -6.12 -10.20
C LYS A 2 16.45 -4.75 -10.89
N ASN A 3 17.27 -4.51 -11.91
CA ASN A 3 17.25 -3.29 -12.74
C ASN A 3 17.38 -1.99 -11.92
N ILE A 4 18.45 -1.92 -11.12
CA ILE A 4 18.65 -0.87 -10.11
C ILE A 4 19.05 0.46 -10.79
N PRO A 5 18.31 1.56 -10.57
CA PRO A 5 18.67 2.90 -11.03
C PRO A 5 19.93 3.46 -10.34
N GLU A 6 20.47 4.56 -10.85
CA GLU A 6 21.47 5.33 -10.11
C GLU A 6 20.79 6.17 -9.02
N GLY A 7 21.41 6.27 -7.85
CA GLY A 7 20.90 7.08 -6.75
C GLY A 7 21.17 6.45 -5.38
N ASP A 8 20.55 7.04 -4.37
CA ASP A 8 20.66 6.63 -2.97
C ASP A 8 19.38 5.93 -2.51
N VAL A 9 19.49 5.01 -1.54
CA VAL A 9 18.33 4.54 -0.79
C VAL A 9 18.26 5.30 0.51
N ILE A 10 17.17 6.03 0.73
CA ILE A 10 17.05 6.96 1.85
C ILE A 10 15.91 6.50 2.74
N LEU A 11 16.20 6.34 4.04
CA LEU A 11 15.19 6.08 5.05
C LEU A 11 14.84 7.40 5.74
N SER A 12 13.56 7.74 5.74
CA SER A 12 13.02 8.91 6.44
C SER A 12 11.94 8.48 7.42
N GLN A 13 11.75 9.26 8.48
CA GLN A 13 10.73 9.05 9.50
C GLN A 13 9.73 10.21 9.50
N TYR A 14 8.46 9.89 9.80
CA TYR A 14 7.45 10.89 10.07
C TYR A 14 7.54 11.35 11.53
N ASP A 15 7.77 12.63 11.70
CA ASP A 15 7.52 13.33 12.96
C ASP A 15 6.21 14.11 12.86
N VAL A 16 5.71 14.60 14.00
CA VAL A 16 4.39 15.27 14.13
C VAL A 16 4.14 16.33 13.05
N ASP A 17 5.16 17.08 12.65
CA ASP A 17 5.04 18.22 11.74
C ASP A 17 5.89 18.12 10.46
N LYS A 18 6.71 17.07 10.30
CA LYS A 18 7.67 17.00 9.19
C LYS A 18 8.16 15.57 8.94
N ILE A 19 8.71 15.36 7.74
CA ILE A 19 9.49 14.17 7.39
C ILE A 19 10.97 14.48 7.61
N SER A 20 11.65 13.62 8.37
CA SER A 20 13.07 13.74 8.72
C SER A 20 13.85 12.61 8.05
N VAL A 21 14.90 12.92 7.29
CA VAL A 21 15.84 11.89 6.82
C VAL A 21 16.55 11.29 8.03
N LEU A 22 16.47 9.98 8.20
CA LEU A 22 17.18 9.24 9.25
C LEU A 22 18.55 8.79 8.77
N ASP A 23 18.60 8.13 7.61
CA ASP A 23 19.83 7.55 7.10
C ASP A 23 19.82 7.36 5.58
N THR A 24 21.00 7.18 5.01
CA THR A 24 21.22 6.76 3.63
C THR A 24 21.86 5.39 3.61
N LEU A 25 21.15 4.39 3.08
CA LEU A 25 21.51 2.99 3.19
C LEU A 25 22.53 2.60 2.11
N GLU A 26 23.59 1.91 2.54
CA GLU A 26 24.58 1.36 1.62
C GLU A 26 24.00 0.18 0.83
N ILE A 27 24.22 0.22 -0.50
CA ILE A 27 23.73 -0.81 -1.41
C ILE A 27 24.81 -1.85 -1.68
N GLY A 28 24.54 -3.06 -1.20
CA GLY A 28 25.34 -4.25 -1.46
C GLY A 28 25.15 -4.81 -2.87
N LYS A 29 25.92 -5.86 -3.16
CA LYS A 29 25.88 -6.55 -4.47
C LYS A 29 24.46 -7.02 -4.80
N GLY A 30 23.99 -6.70 -6.01
CA GLY A 30 22.65 -7.11 -6.46
C GLY A 30 21.51 -6.27 -5.89
N GLY A 31 21.79 -5.07 -5.38
CA GLY A 31 20.76 -4.15 -4.87
C GLY A 31 20.12 -4.66 -3.60
N THR A 32 20.93 -5.20 -2.69
CA THR A 32 20.49 -5.65 -1.37
C THR A 32 21.00 -4.66 -0.35
N PHE A 33 20.20 -4.37 0.67
CA PHE A 33 20.59 -3.58 1.83
C PHE A 33 20.03 -4.24 3.08
N SER A 34 20.60 -3.91 4.23
CA SER A 34 20.11 -4.30 5.54
C SER A 34 20.37 -3.13 6.48
N HIS A 35 19.39 -2.79 7.30
CA HIS A 35 19.50 -1.66 8.22
C HIS A 35 18.82 -2.03 9.53
N GLU A 36 19.51 -1.78 10.65
CA GLU A 36 18.97 -1.97 12.00
C GLU A 36 18.54 -0.62 12.54
N LEU A 37 17.28 -0.53 12.98
CA LEU A 37 16.69 0.68 13.54
C LEU A 37 16.23 0.40 14.97
N THR A 38 16.48 1.34 15.89
CA THR A 38 15.84 1.33 17.21
C THR A 38 14.53 2.09 17.13
N VAL A 39 13.40 1.43 17.42
CA VAL A 39 12.06 2.01 17.35
C VAL A 39 11.44 2.05 18.74
N ASP A 40 11.40 3.24 19.34
CA ASP A 40 10.87 3.40 20.70
C ASP A 40 9.32 3.39 20.76
N ASN A 41 8.67 3.82 19.67
CA ASN A 41 7.22 3.90 19.55
C ASN A 41 6.80 3.55 18.11
N PRO A 42 5.58 3.02 17.90
CA PRO A 42 5.07 2.76 16.55
C PRO A 42 5.10 4.04 15.72
N ASN A 43 5.69 3.98 14.53
CA ASN A 43 5.81 5.15 13.66
C ASN A 43 5.80 4.76 12.17
N PHE A 44 5.59 5.76 11.31
CA PHE A 44 5.70 5.64 9.87
C PHE A 44 7.10 6.04 9.38
N TYR A 45 7.55 5.32 8.36
CA TYR A 45 8.82 5.56 7.69
C TYR A 45 8.60 5.54 6.18
N ASP A 46 9.33 6.38 5.46
CA ASP A 46 9.41 6.32 4.00
C ASP A 46 10.79 5.81 3.61
N LEU A 47 10.80 4.72 2.85
CA LEU A 47 11.97 4.21 2.17
C LEU A 47 11.94 4.70 0.73
N ASP A 48 12.74 5.71 0.44
CA ASP A 48 12.95 6.21 -0.91
C ASP A 48 14.00 5.35 -1.61
N LEU A 49 13.62 4.74 -2.73
CA LEU A 49 14.47 3.92 -3.56
C LEU A 49 14.93 4.74 -4.77
N PHE A 50 16.16 5.23 -4.70
CA PHE A 50 16.86 5.89 -5.81
C PHE A 50 16.14 7.14 -6.35
N GLY A 51 15.28 7.79 -5.54
CA GLY A 51 14.45 8.92 -5.98
C GLY A 51 13.32 8.57 -6.96
N GLU A 52 13.13 7.29 -7.27
CA GLU A 52 12.12 6.84 -8.24
C GLU A 52 10.87 6.25 -7.58
N LYS A 53 11.06 5.55 -6.45
CA LYS A 53 9.97 4.89 -5.73
C LYS A 53 10.07 5.10 -4.23
N THR A 54 9.07 5.72 -3.64
CA THR A 54 8.91 5.79 -2.19
C THR A 54 7.98 4.67 -1.70
N ILE A 55 8.40 3.94 -0.67
CA ILE A 55 7.65 2.86 -0.01
C ILE A 55 7.39 3.29 1.43
N ARG A 56 6.12 3.43 1.81
CA ARG A 56 5.76 3.76 3.20
C ARG A 56 5.66 2.49 4.04
N LEU A 57 6.26 2.52 5.22
CA LEU A 57 6.32 1.41 6.17
C LEU A 57 5.69 1.86 7.48
N ALA A 58 4.99 0.95 8.15
CA ALA A 58 4.55 1.10 9.53
C ALA A 58 5.36 0.10 10.38
N LEU A 59 6.23 0.59 11.25
CA LEU A 59 7.19 -0.23 11.99
C LEU A 59 7.05 -0.04 13.50
N PHE A 60 7.22 -1.13 14.24
CA PHE A 60 7.31 -1.14 15.69
C PHE A 60 8.24 -2.25 16.21
N GLU A 61 7.74 -3.48 16.36
CA GLU A 61 8.49 -4.60 16.99
C GLU A 61 8.88 -5.71 16.00
N GLU A 62 8.44 -5.63 14.74
CA GLU A 62 8.64 -6.68 13.73
C GLU A 62 9.58 -6.22 12.63
N ASP A 63 10.46 -7.12 12.20
CA ASP A 63 11.33 -6.91 11.05
C ASP A 63 10.51 -6.83 9.76
N VAL A 64 10.95 -6.01 8.81
CA VAL A 64 10.34 -5.90 7.49
C VAL A 64 11.33 -6.32 6.40
N GLU A 65 10.87 -7.18 5.49
CA GLU A 65 11.58 -7.52 4.26
C GLU A 65 10.86 -6.89 3.08
N ILE A 66 11.62 -6.20 2.22
CA ILE A 66 11.10 -5.46 1.07
C ILE A 66 11.79 -5.98 -0.18
N LYS A 67 11.00 -6.39 -1.17
CA LYS A 67 11.46 -6.76 -2.50
C LYS A 67 10.75 -5.91 -3.53
N TYR A 68 11.52 -5.15 -4.29
CA TYR A 68 11.02 -4.34 -5.38
C TYR A 68 11.74 -4.67 -6.69
N ASP A 69 10.97 -4.73 -7.78
CA ASP A 69 11.43 -4.93 -9.15
C ASP A 69 11.04 -3.71 -9.98
N PHE A 70 12.03 -2.94 -10.44
CA PHE A 70 11.83 -1.68 -11.18
C PHE A 70 11.28 -1.85 -12.60
N GLU A 71 11.30 -3.07 -13.17
CA GLU A 71 10.79 -3.31 -14.51
C GLU A 71 9.31 -3.70 -14.50
N SER A 72 8.93 -4.56 -13.55
CA SER A 72 7.52 -4.96 -13.37
C SER A 72 6.75 -4.08 -12.40
N GLU A 73 7.43 -3.14 -11.73
CA GLU A 73 6.93 -2.34 -10.60
C GLU A 73 6.35 -3.18 -9.45
N LYS A 74 6.69 -4.47 -9.40
CA LYS A 74 6.17 -5.39 -8.40
C LYS A 74 6.83 -5.12 -7.05
N LEU A 75 6.00 -4.84 -6.05
CA LEU A 75 6.37 -4.70 -4.65
C LEU A 75 5.88 -5.93 -3.87
N ASP A 76 6.76 -6.47 -3.03
CA ASP A 76 6.48 -7.51 -2.04
C ASP A 76 7.04 -7.06 -0.69
N VAL A 77 6.17 -6.96 0.31
CA VAL A 77 6.48 -6.51 1.67
C VAL A 77 5.99 -7.58 2.63
N THR A 78 6.89 -8.10 3.44
CA THR A 78 6.60 -9.19 4.38
C THR A 78 7.29 -8.98 5.72
N GLY A 79 6.86 -9.72 6.74
CA GLY A 79 7.53 -9.81 8.05
C GLY A 79 6.95 -8.84 9.07
N SER A 80 6.67 -7.60 8.65
CA SER A 80 5.98 -6.60 9.46
C SER A 80 4.49 -6.61 9.16
N LYS A 81 3.67 -7.08 10.11
CA LYS A 81 2.21 -7.15 9.94
C LYS A 81 1.59 -5.77 9.75
N ASP A 82 2.19 -4.76 10.36
CA ASP A 82 1.71 -3.38 10.31
C ASP A 82 1.95 -2.77 8.93
N SER A 83 3.13 -3.02 8.36
CA SER A 83 3.42 -2.65 6.98
C SER A 83 2.55 -3.44 6.01
N GLU A 84 2.46 -4.76 6.15
CA GLU A 84 1.58 -5.61 5.32
C GLU A 84 0.13 -5.12 5.33
N LEU A 85 -0.40 -4.74 6.49
CA LEU A 85 -1.75 -4.18 6.62
C LEU A 85 -1.92 -2.89 5.81
N LEU A 86 -0.94 -1.98 5.88
CA LEU A 86 -0.95 -0.74 5.11
C LEU A 86 -1.02 -1.05 3.59
N PHE A 87 -0.17 -1.94 3.10
CA PHE A 87 -0.15 -2.32 1.68
C PHE A 87 -1.45 -3.00 1.23
N ASN A 88 -2.02 -3.87 2.06
CA ASN A 88 -3.30 -4.51 1.77
C ASN A 88 -4.45 -3.48 1.66
N ILE A 89 -4.44 -2.43 2.48
CA ILE A 89 -5.42 -1.33 2.40
C ILE A 89 -5.18 -0.49 1.14
N ASP A 90 -3.92 -0.20 0.80
CA ASP A 90 -3.58 0.55 -0.41
C ASP A 90 -3.99 -0.22 -1.68
N GLU A 91 -3.77 -1.53 -1.73
CA GLU A 91 -4.22 -2.39 -2.85
C GLU A 91 -5.74 -2.36 -3.02
N LEU A 92 -6.50 -2.46 -1.91
CA LEU A 92 -7.95 -2.31 -1.96
C LEU A 92 -8.38 -0.94 -2.49
N THR A 93 -7.64 0.11 -2.14
CA THR A 93 -7.93 1.49 -2.57
C THR A 93 -7.67 1.66 -4.06
N VAL A 94 -6.54 1.14 -4.57
CA VAL A 94 -6.22 1.15 -6.00
C VAL A 94 -7.29 0.40 -6.80
N LYS A 95 -7.61 -0.83 -6.39
CA LYS A 95 -8.63 -1.64 -7.05
C LYS A 95 -9.99 -0.95 -7.08
N TYR A 96 -10.40 -0.35 -5.95
CA TYR A 96 -11.65 0.40 -5.89
C TYR A 96 -11.67 1.61 -6.83
N GLN A 97 -10.54 2.31 -6.98
CA GLN A 97 -10.40 3.43 -7.91
C GLN A 97 -10.47 2.97 -9.37
N GLU A 98 -9.86 1.82 -9.70
CA GLU A 98 -9.95 1.21 -11.04
C GLU A 98 -11.40 0.84 -11.39
N GLU A 99 -12.09 0.10 -10.52
CA GLU A 99 -13.50 -0.27 -10.70
C GLU A 99 -14.41 0.97 -10.83
N THR A 100 -14.12 2.02 -10.05
CA THR A 100 -14.82 3.31 -10.16
C THR A 100 -14.63 3.96 -11.53
N ASN A 101 -13.41 3.92 -12.07
CA ASN A 101 -13.10 4.49 -13.38
C ASN A 101 -13.80 3.71 -14.51
N GLU A 102 -13.88 2.39 -14.39
CA GLU A 102 -14.61 1.53 -15.33
C GLU A 102 -16.11 1.85 -15.32
N LEU A 103 -16.73 1.93 -14.14
CA LEU A 103 -18.15 2.29 -14.00
C LEU A 103 -18.45 3.69 -14.54
N ASN A 104 -17.57 4.66 -14.29
CA ASN A 104 -17.71 6.01 -14.83
C ASN A 104 -17.67 5.99 -16.37
N SER A 105 -16.74 5.23 -16.95
CA SER A 105 -16.63 5.10 -18.41
C SER A 105 -17.89 4.46 -19.01
N ALA A 106 -18.37 3.37 -18.41
CA ALA A 106 -19.62 2.71 -18.82
C ALA A 106 -20.84 3.62 -18.68
N PHE A 107 -20.88 4.45 -17.63
CA PHE A 107 -21.97 5.41 -17.39
C PHE A 107 -22.06 6.44 -18.52
N TYR A 108 -20.92 7.02 -18.93
CA TYR A 108 -20.89 7.98 -20.02
C TYR A 108 -21.31 7.37 -21.37
N GLU A 109 -20.92 6.11 -21.63
CA GLU A 109 -21.34 5.37 -22.81
C GLU A 109 -22.86 5.16 -22.82
N ALA A 110 -23.43 4.66 -21.72
CA ALA A 110 -24.87 4.45 -21.57
C ALA A 110 -25.67 5.75 -21.71
N MET A 111 -25.18 6.85 -21.12
CA MET A 111 -25.78 8.18 -21.27
C MET A 111 -25.77 8.66 -22.73
N THR A 112 -24.67 8.45 -23.45
CA THR A 112 -24.55 8.82 -24.87
C THR A 112 -25.50 8.00 -25.74
N ALA A 113 -25.64 6.71 -25.43
CA ALA A 113 -26.58 5.80 -26.08
C ALA A 113 -28.06 6.05 -25.68
N LYS A 114 -28.31 6.93 -24.70
CA LYS A 114 -29.63 7.18 -24.08
C LYS A 114 -30.27 5.92 -23.47
N ASP A 115 -29.44 4.97 -23.06
CA ASP A 115 -29.87 3.72 -22.45
C ASP A 115 -30.12 3.92 -20.95
N GLN A 116 -31.37 4.21 -20.60
CA GLN A 116 -31.77 4.48 -19.22
C GLN A 116 -31.72 3.24 -18.33
N ASP A 117 -31.97 2.06 -18.89
CA ASP A 117 -31.92 0.79 -18.14
C ASP A 117 -30.47 0.50 -17.76
N LYS A 118 -29.52 0.69 -18.69
CA LYS A 118 -28.10 0.52 -18.42
C LYS A 118 -27.56 1.54 -17.43
N VAL A 119 -28.01 2.79 -17.51
CA VAL A 119 -27.68 3.82 -16.51
C VAL A 119 -28.12 3.42 -15.11
N GLN A 120 -29.31 2.82 -14.97
CA GLN A 120 -29.81 2.36 -13.68
C GLN A 120 -29.00 1.16 -13.16
N GLU A 121 -28.67 0.19 -14.02
CA GLU A 121 -27.83 -0.97 -13.67
C GLU A 121 -26.45 -0.51 -13.13
N ILE A 122 -25.81 0.45 -13.80
CA ILE A 122 -24.49 0.97 -13.39
C ILE A 122 -24.56 1.66 -12.02
N ARG A 123 -25.66 2.37 -11.71
CA ARG A 123 -25.85 3.00 -10.40
C ARG A 123 -25.98 1.95 -9.29
N GLU A 124 -26.66 0.85 -9.56
CA GLU A 124 -26.78 -0.26 -8.62
C GLU A 124 -25.43 -0.96 -8.40
N GLN A 125 -24.67 -1.19 -9.48
CA GLN A 125 -23.31 -1.72 -9.41
C GLN A 125 -22.39 -0.83 -8.57
N ALA A 126 -22.44 0.49 -8.78
CA ALA A 126 -21.66 1.45 -7.99
C ALA A 126 -22.03 1.42 -6.49
N MET A 127 -23.31 1.26 -6.16
CA MET A 127 -23.77 1.13 -4.77
C MET A 127 -23.22 -0.15 -4.12
N VAL A 128 -23.34 -1.29 -4.82
CA VAL A 128 -22.82 -2.59 -4.34
C VAL A 128 -21.31 -2.57 -4.19
N MET A 129 -20.59 -1.98 -5.15
CA MET A 129 -19.15 -1.79 -5.11
C MET A 129 -18.72 -1.00 -3.86
N GLY A 130 -19.41 0.13 -3.57
CA GLY A 130 -19.14 0.92 -2.37
C GLY A 130 -19.35 0.15 -1.06
N MET A 131 -20.40 -0.67 -0.99
CA MET A 131 -20.64 -1.55 0.17
C MET A 131 -19.55 -2.60 0.33
N ASN A 132 -19.21 -3.30 -0.75
CA ASN A 132 -18.18 -4.34 -0.74
C ASN A 132 -16.80 -3.79 -0.34
N HIS A 133 -16.44 -2.59 -0.82
CA HIS A 133 -15.18 -1.96 -0.43
C HIS A 133 -15.12 -1.69 1.09
N ALA A 134 -16.19 -1.16 1.67
CA ALA A 134 -16.26 -0.92 3.11
C ALA A 134 -16.15 -2.23 3.93
N GLU A 135 -16.79 -3.31 3.45
CA GLU A 135 -16.68 -4.64 4.08
C GLU A 135 -15.25 -5.20 3.97
N ASN A 136 -14.63 -5.14 2.79
CA ASN A 136 -13.27 -5.62 2.58
C ASN A 136 -12.24 -4.90 3.48
N VAL A 137 -12.34 -3.58 3.60
CA VAL A 137 -11.49 -2.79 4.51
C VAL A 137 -11.69 -3.23 5.96
N LYS A 138 -12.96 -3.40 6.38
CA LYS A 138 -13.28 -3.86 7.73
C LYS A 138 -12.72 -5.25 8.00
N ASP A 139 -12.82 -6.17 7.04
CA ASP A 139 -12.35 -7.55 7.16
C ASP A 139 -10.82 -7.60 7.31
N ILE A 140 -10.10 -6.81 6.53
CA ILE A 140 -8.64 -6.70 6.61
C ILE A 140 -8.21 -6.18 8.00
N ILE A 141 -8.88 -5.14 8.51
CA ILE A 141 -8.62 -4.60 9.86
C ILE A 141 -8.99 -5.61 10.94
N SER A 142 -10.11 -6.32 10.79
CA SER A 142 -10.63 -7.25 11.80
C SER A 142 -9.77 -8.52 11.93
N LYS A 143 -9.31 -9.08 10.81
CA LYS A 143 -8.36 -10.21 10.81
C LYS A 143 -7.10 -9.90 11.61
N ARG A 144 -6.63 -8.64 11.59
CA ARG A 144 -5.49 -8.20 12.40
C ARG A 144 -5.80 -8.14 13.89
N LYS A 145 -7.00 -7.69 14.27
CA LYS A 145 -7.43 -7.62 15.68
C LYS A 145 -7.58 -9.00 16.32
N GLU A 146 -8.03 -9.99 15.56
CA GLU A 146 -8.17 -11.38 16.03
C GLU A 146 -6.82 -12.08 16.20
N VAL A 147 -5.84 -11.78 15.34
CA VAL A 147 -4.46 -12.27 15.50
C VAL A 147 -3.84 -11.76 16.80
N LEU A 148 -4.11 -10.52 17.23
CA LEU A 148 -3.58 -9.98 18.49
C LEU A 148 -4.24 -10.56 19.75
N LEU A 149 -5.49 -11.03 19.66
CA LEU A 149 -6.22 -11.64 20.78
C LEU A 149 -5.82 -13.10 21.04
N HIS A 150 -5.36 -13.83 20.03
CA HIS A 150 -4.93 -15.23 20.18
C HIS A 150 -3.54 -15.42 20.83
N TRP A 151 -2.87 -14.34 21.25
CA TRP A 151 -1.61 -14.39 22.03
C TRP A 151 -1.80 -14.03 23.51
N GLN A 152 -3.04 -13.95 24.00
CA GLN A 152 -3.35 -13.73 25.41
C GLN A 152 -3.87 -14.97 26.16
N ASP A 153 -3.88 -16.14 25.50
CA ASP A 153 -4.24 -17.43 26.10
C ASP A 153 -3.05 -18.39 26.21
#